data_AF-A0A950AHT1-F1
#
_entry.id   AF-A0A950AHT1-F1
#
_cell.length_a   1.000
_cell.length_b   1.000
_cell.length_c   1.000
_cell.angle_alpha   90.00
_cell.angle_beta   90.00
_cell.angle_gamma   90.00
#
_symmetry.space_group_name_H-M   'P 1'
#
loop_
_entity.id
_entity.type
_entity.pdbx_description
1 polymer ?
#
loop_
_entity_poly.entity_id
_entity_poly.type
_entity_poly.pdbx_seq_one_letter_code
_entity_poly.pdbx_strand_id
1 'polypeptide(L)'
;MVEGKSFRLTDEVRSIQRRAADRQGRVVTVGQLVLFSTETGDAWLLDPSDHFAARLARDGDPEPVHIKENDTSFVIDWKRAYRIEGPAFIYSDRQTRRVSTIIGYPMRLLAPPS
;
A
#
# COMPACT_ATOMS: atom_id res chain seq x y z
N MET A 1 11.23 24.25 15.75
CA MET A 1 10.02 23.43 15.97
C MET A 1 9.44 23.18 14.59
N VAL A 2 9.55 21.96 14.07
CA VAL A 2 9.03 21.68 12.72
C VAL A 2 7.53 21.53 12.85
N GLU A 3 6.80 22.44 12.22
CA GLU A 3 5.35 22.45 12.10
C GLU A 3 4.92 21.13 11.48
N GLY A 4 4.42 20.23 12.34
CA GLY A 4 3.96 18.91 11.94
C GLY A 4 2.75 19.08 11.04
N LYS A 5 2.98 19.07 9.72
CA LYS A 5 1.91 18.80 8.77
C LYS A 5 1.32 17.47 9.23
N SER A 6 0.12 17.50 9.82
CA SER A 6 -0.62 16.31 10.24
C SER A 6 -0.90 15.52 8.96
N PHE A 7 0.06 14.66 8.58
CA PHE A 7 -0.06 13.77 7.45
C PHE A 7 -1.04 12.69 7.89
N ARG A 8 -2.31 12.88 7.53
CA ARG A 8 -3.35 11.89 7.76
C ARG A 8 -3.16 10.78 6.74
N LEU A 9 -2.73 9.62 7.21
CA LEU A 9 -2.55 8.43 6.37
C LEU A 9 -3.84 8.13 5.59
N THR A 10 -5.00 8.39 6.20
CA THR A 10 -6.31 8.27 5.55
C THR A 10 -6.44 9.11 4.27
N ASP A 11 -5.89 10.33 4.25
CA ASP A 11 -5.99 11.21 3.08
C ASP A 11 -5.11 10.70 1.93
N GLU A 12 -3.92 10.20 2.24
CA GLU A 12 -3.04 9.57 1.25
C GLU A 12 -3.62 8.26 0.71
N VAL A 13 -4.27 7.46 1.56
CA VAL A 13 -5.02 6.27 1.12
C VAL A 13 -6.11 6.65 0.12
N ARG A 14 -6.93 7.67 0.43
CA ARG A 14 -7.99 8.15 -0.48
C ARG A 14 -7.42 8.71 -1.78
N SER A 15 -6.27 9.39 -1.71
CA SER A 15 -5.55 9.88 -2.88
C SER A 15 -5.11 8.73 -3.78
N ILE A 16 -4.50 7.69 -3.21
CA ILE A 16 -4.00 6.53 -3.95
C ILE A 16 -5.14 5.67 -4.52
N GLN A 17 -6.25 5.51 -3.79
CA GLN A 17 -7.45 4.85 -4.30
C GLN A 17 -8.01 5.54 -5.53
N ARG A 18 -8.10 6.88 -5.53
CA ARG A 18 -8.54 7.64 -6.71
C ARG A 18 -7.62 7.42 -7.90
N ARG A 19 -6.30 7.42 -7.69
CA ARG A 19 -5.33 7.14 -8.76
C ARG A 19 -5.47 5.74 -9.32
N ALA A 20 -5.78 4.76 -8.48
CA ALA A 20 -6.05 3.40 -8.91
C ALA A 20 -7.31 3.34 -9.79
N ALA A 21 -8.39 4.02 -9.40
CA ALA A 21 -9.60 4.14 -10.20
C ALA A 21 -9.33 4.79 -11.58
N ASP A 22 -8.46 5.79 -11.62
CA ASP A 22 -8.02 6.45 -12.84
C ASP A 22 -6.95 5.66 -13.63
N ARG A 23 -6.57 4.45 -13.16
CA ARG A 23 -5.50 3.61 -13.72
C ARG A 23 -4.16 4.35 -13.88
N GLN A 24 -3.83 5.21 -12.92
CA GLN A 24 -2.60 5.98 -12.90
C GLN A 24 -1.60 5.38 -11.92
N GLY A 25 -0.39 5.08 -12.41
CA GLY A 25 0.73 4.67 -11.58
C GLY A 25 1.20 5.78 -10.64
N ARG A 26 1.38 5.46 -9.35
CA ARG A 26 1.96 6.39 -8.36
C ARG A 26 2.61 5.61 -7.23
N VAL A 27 3.70 6.16 -6.69
CA VAL A 27 4.26 5.73 -5.40
C VAL A 27 4.38 6.94 -4.48
N VAL A 28 4.03 6.78 -3.21
CA VAL A 28 4.13 7.78 -2.14
C VAL A 28 4.66 7.09 -0.89
N THR A 29 5.53 7.77 -0.15
CA THR A 29 5.98 7.34 1.17
C THR A 29 5.38 8.21 2.27
N VAL A 30 4.93 7.58 3.36
CA VAL A 30 4.42 8.26 4.56
C VAL A 30 5.14 7.66 5.76
N GLY A 31 6.15 8.36 6.27
CA GLY A 31 7.10 7.75 7.21
C GLY A 31 7.79 6.54 6.56
N GLN A 32 7.69 5.37 7.20
CA GLN A 32 8.21 4.10 6.67
C GLN A 32 7.24 3.39 5.71
N LEU A 33 5.98 3.81 5.66
CA LEU A 33 4.96 3.16 4.85
C LEU A 33 5.09 3.54 3.38
N VAL A 34 4.81 2.58 2.51
CA VAL A 34 4.78 2.80 1.06
C VAL A 34 3.36 2.59 0.56
N LEU A 35 2.80 3.59 -0.11
CA LEU A 35 1.53 3.47 -0.82
C LEU A 35 1.80 3.55 -2.32
N PHE A 36 1.14 2.69 -3.09
CA PHE A 36 1.22 2.78 -4.54
C PHE A 36 -0.08 2.39 -5.24
N SER A 37 -0.26 2.93 -6.44
CA SER A 37 -1.26 2.52 -7.43
C SER A 37 -0.57 2.12 -8.73
N THR A 38 -1.23 1.29 -9.53
CA THR A 38 -0.71 0.77 -10.81
C THR A 38 -1.64 1.12 -11.97
N GLU A 39 -1.13 0.98 -13.19
CA GLU A 39 -1.91 1.14 -14.42
C GLU A 39 -2.95 0.01 -14.62
N THR A 40 -2.79 -1.11 -13.91
CA THR A 40 -3.82 -2.16 -13.84
C THR A 40 -5.00 -1.76 -12.94
N GLY A 41 -4.91 -0.64 -12.23
CA GLY A 41 -5.93 -0.17 -11.29
C GLY A 41 -5.84 -0.79 -9.89
N ASP A 42 -4.76 -1.51 -9.60
CA ASP A 42 -4.55 -2.01 -8.24
C ASP A 42 -3.87 -0.94 -7.39
N ALA A 43 -4.13 -0.98 -6.08
CA ALA A 43 -3.41 -0.17 -5.13
C ALA A 43 -3.16 -0.89 -3.81
N TRP A 44 -2.06 -0.52 -3.17
CA TRP A 44 -1.55 -1.17 -1.98
C TRP A 44 -0.95 -0.16 -1.01
N LEU A 45 -1.06 -0.48 0.27
CA LEU A 45 -0.30 0.08 1.37
C LEU A 45 0.58 -1.03 1.93
N LEU A 46 1.87 -0.75 2.06
CA LEU A 46 2.90 -1.68 2.54
C LEU A 46 3.57 -1.13 3.79
N ASP A 47 3.89 -2.03 4.71
CA ASP A 47 4.93 -1.85 5.71
C ASP A 47 6.16 -2.69 5.30
N PRO A 48 7.24 -2.07 4.80
CA PRO A 48 8.45 -2.78 4.40
C PRO A 48 9.23 -3.41 5.55
N SER A 49 9.10 -2.90 6.78
CA SER A 49 9.84 -3.40 7.94
C SER A 49 9.25 -4.71 8.44
N ASP A 50 7.92 -4.80 8.50
CA ASP A 50 7.21 -5.99 8.98
C ASP A 50 6.70 -6.90 7.85
N HIS A 51 6.91 -6.50 6.59
CA HIS A 51 6.40 -7.18 5.40
C HIS A 51 4.86 -7.35 5.41
N PHE A 52 4.15 -6.35 5.92
CA PHE A 52 2.69 -6.31 5.89
C PHE A 52 2.14 -5.56 4.70
N ALA A 53 0.96 -5.98 4.24
CA ALA A 53 0.27 -5.37 3.12
C ALA A 53 -1.22 -5.22 3.43
N ALA A 54 -1.78 -4.10 2.98
CA ALA A 54 -3.21 -3.87 2.86
C ALA A 54 -3.49 -3.49 1.41
N ARG A 55 -4.45 -4.18 0.78
CA ARG A 55 -4.90 -3.75 -0.54
C ARG A 55 -5.86 -2.58 -0.37
N LEU A 56 -5.64 -1.55 -1.17
CA LEU A 56 -6.44 -0.33 -1.18
C LEU A 56 -7.40 -0.28 -2.37
N ALA A 57 -7.06 -0.92 -3.48
CA ALA A 57 -7.94 -1.07 -4.64
C ALA A 57 -7.58 -2.31 -5.46
N ARG A 58 -8.56 -2.84 -6.20
CA ARG A 58 -8.39 -3.92 -7.17
C ARG A 58 -9.07 -3.53 -8.47
N ASP A 59 -8.34 -3.53 -9.58
CA ASP A 59 -8.87 -3.18 -10.92
C ASP A 59 -9.67 -1.86 -10.96
N GLY A 60 -9.24 -0.88 -10.17
CA GLY A 60 -9.87 0.44 -10.04
C GLY A 60 -10.93 0.53 -8.94
N ASP A 61 -11.41 -0.60 -8.42
CA ASP A 61 -12.40 -0.62 -7.34
C ASP A 61 -11.73 -0.48 -5.97
N PRO A 62 -12.07 0.56 -5.17
CA PRO A 62 -11.46 0.75 -3.85
C PRO A 62 -11.90 -0.33 -2.86
N GLU A 63 -10.93 -0.92 -2.17
CA GLU A 63 -11.15 -1.85 -1.05
C GLU A 63 -11.01 -1.08 0.30
N PRO A 64 -11.88 -1.33 1.30
CA PRO A 64 -11.81 -0.64 2.58
C PRO A 64 -10.61 -1.13 3.42
N VAL A 65 -9.86 -0.19 3.99
CA VAL A 65 -8.81 -0.45 4.98
C VAL A 65 -9.20 0.15 6.33
N HIS A 66 -8.97 -0.60 7.41
CA HIS A 66 -9.28 -0.13 8.76
C HIS A 66 -8.03 0.54 9.34
N ILE A 67 -8.08 1.87 9.41
CA ILE A 67 -7.03 2.71 9.97
C ILE A 67 -7.64 3.48 11.14
N LYS A 68 -6.99 3.39 12.30
CA LYS A 68 -7.28 4.23 13.46
C LYS A 68 -6.12 5.20 13.60
N GLU A 69 -6.36 6.48 13.34
CA GLU A 69 -5.36 7.52 13.49
C GLU A 69 -5.78 8.56 14.53
N ASN A 70 -4.79 9.13 15.22
CA ASN A 70 -4.92 10.31 16.07
C ASN A 70 -3.85 11.33 15.66
N ASP A 71 -3.70 12.42 16.41
CA ASP A 71 -2.80 13.52 16.03
C ASP A 71 -1.32 13.12 15.93
N THR A 72 -0.90 12.02 16.56
CA THR A 72 0.52 11.62 16.67
C THR A 72 0.83 10.20 16.21
N SER A 73 -0.18 9.33 16.06
CA SER A 73 0.02 7.92 15.70
C SER A 73 -1.15 7.34 14.93
N PHE A 74 -0.89 6.24 14.25
CA PHE A 74 -1.91 5.44 13.57
C PHE A 74 -1.70 3.94 13.83
N VAL A 75 -2.78 3.19 13.69
CA VAL A 75 -2.81 1.73 13.74
C VAL A 75 -3.57 1.23 12.52
N ILE A 76 -2.98 0.25 11.82
CA ILE A 76 -3.54 -0.36 10.62
C ILE A 76 -3.86 -1.82 10.94
N ASP A 77 -5.06 -2.28 10.58
CA ASP A 77 -5.41 -3.70 10.65
C ASP A 77 -4.86 -4.45 9.42
N TRP A 78 -3.65 -5.01 9.58
CA TRP A 78 -2.94 -5.72 8.51
C TRP A 78 -3.49 -7.12 8.27
N LYS A 79 -4.26 -7.28 7.18
CA LYS A 79 -4.85 -8.57 6.79
C LYS A 79 -3.92 -9.46 5.96
N ARG A 80 -2.85 -8.90 5.39
CA ARG A 80 -1.97 -9.63 4.46
C ARG A 80 -0.50 -9.46 4.84
N ALA A 81 0.28 -10.51 4.59
CA ALA A 81 1.74 -10.43 4.55
C ALA A 81 2.18 -10.53 3.09
N TYR A 82 3.30 -9.89 2.73
CA TYR A 82 3.82 -9.91 1.38
C TYR A 82 5.32 -10.21 1.34
N ARG A 83 5.81 -10.55 0.15
CA ARG A 83 7.23 -10.60 -0.17
C ARG A 83 7.42 -10.33 -1.65
N ILE A 84 8.61 -9.91 -2.02
CA ILE A 84 8.99 -9.68 -3.41
C ILE A 84 10.02 -10.74 -3.79
N GLU A 85 9.73 -11.50 -4.85
CA GLU A 85 10.62 -12.51 -5.42
C GLU A 85 10.87 -12.19 -6.89
N GLY A 86 12.02 -11.56 -7.19
CA GLY A 86 12.32 -11.08 -8.53
C GLY A 86 11.23 -10.11 -9.03
N PRO A 87 10.54 -10.40 -10.16
CA PRO A 87 9.46 -9.57 -10.67
C PRO A 87 8.10 -9.81 -9.99
N ALA A 88 8.02 -10.72 -9.02
CA ALA A 88 6.77 -11.15 -8.41
C ALA A 88 6.49 -10.44 -7.09
N PHE A 89 5.29 -9.86 -6.98
CA PHE A 89 4.70 -9.46 -5.71
C PHE A 89 3.80 -10.58 -5.22
N ILE A 90 4.24 -11.24 -4.16
CA ILE A 90 3.54 -12.37 -3.57
C ILE A 90 2.91 -11.88 -2.28
N TYR A 91 1.61 -12.08 -2.12
CA TYR A 91 0.94 -11.79 -0.86
C TYR A 91 0.12 -12.99 -0.40
N SER A 92 -0.06 -13.08 0.91
CA SER A 92 -0.86 -14.11 1.55
C SER A 92 -1.87 -13.48 2.49
N ASP A 93 -3.08 -14.00 2.49
CA ASP A 93 -4.07 -13.69 3.49
C ASP A 93 -3.72 -14.34 4.83
N ARG A 94 -3.63 -13.57 5.90
CA ARG A 94 -3.12 -14.09 7.20
C ARG A 94 -4.09 -15.06 7.87
N GLN A 95 -5.39 -14.95 7.59
CA GLN A 95 -6.41 -15.83 8.16
C GLN A 95 -6.58 -17.10 7.33
N THR A 96 -6.75 -16.96 6.02
CA THR A 96 -7.04 -18.11 5.14
C THR A 96 -5.79 -18.80 4.61
N ARG A 97 -4.60 -18.21 4.80
CA ARG A 97 -3.32 -18.66 4.20
C ARG A 97 -3.32 -18.74 2.68
N ARG A 98 -4.35 -18.22 2.01
CA ARG A 98 -4.42 -18.18 0.55
C ARG A 98 -3.32 -17.26 0.03
N VAL A 99 -2.51 -17.80 -0.88
CA VAL A 99 -1.42 -17.08 -1.54
C VAL A 99 -1.88 -16.58 -2.90
N SER A 100 -1.35 -15.45 -3.34
CA SER A 100 -1.52 -14.94 -4.70
C SER A 100 -0.23 -14.30 -5.15
N THR A 101 0.05 -14.46 -6.44
CA THR A 101 1.24 -13.93 -7.10
C THR A 101 0.81 -12.95 -8.17
N ILE A 102 1.37 -11.76 -8.14
CA ILE A 102 1.16 -10.74 -9.16
C ILE A 102 2.49 -10.47 -9.85
N ILE A 103 2.48 -10.55 -11.17
CA ILE A 103 3.60 -10.21 -12.03
C ILE A 103 3.28 -8.90 -12.74
N GLY A 104 4.29 -8.05 -12.92
CA GLY A 104 4.18 -6.86 -13.76
C GLY A 104 3.84 -5.55 -13.03
N TYR A 105 3.72 -5.54 -11.70
CA TYR A 105 3.81 -4.25 -11.01
C TYR A 105 5.21 -3.66 -11.19
N PRO A 106 5.33 -2.32 -11.23
CA PRO A 106 6.61 -1.66 -11.37
C PRO A 106 7.41 -1.77 -10.06
N MET A 107 7.92 -2.97 -9.75
CA MET A 107 8.65 -3.26 -8.51
C MET A 107 9.90 -2.38 -8.35
N ARG A 108 10.45 -1.88 -9.47
CA ARG A 108 11.59 -0.93 -9.46
C ARG A 108 11.27 0.40 -8.79
N LEU A 109 9.99 0.76 -8.62
CA LEU A 109 9.55 1.94 -7.88
C LEU A 109 9.36 1.68 -6.37
N LEU A 110 9.41 0.42 -5.93
CA LEU A 110 9.20 0.02 -4.53
C LEU A 110 10.51 -0.34 -3.79
N ALA A 111 11.63 -0.49 -4.52
CA ALA A 111 12.94 -0.60 -3.92
C ALA A 111 13.48 0.80 -3.59
N PRO A 112 14.02 1.05 -2.38
CA PRO A 112 14.75 2.29 -2.13
C PRO A 112 15.94 2.40 -3.10
N PRO A 113 16.31 3.61 -3.54
CA PRO A 113 17.50 3.80 -4.37
C PRO A 113 18.73 3.26 -3.62
N SER A 114 19.57 2.52 -4.34
CA SER A 114 20.84 1.98 -3.83
C SER A 114 21.84 3.06 -3.47
#